data_AF-A0AAP8Z653-F1
#
_entry.id   AF-A0AAP8Z653-F1
#
_cell.length_a   1.000
_cell.length_b   1.000
_cell.length_c   1.000
_cell.angle_alpha   90.00
_cell.angle_beta   90.00
_cell.angle_gamma   90.00
#
_symmetry.space_group_name_H-M   'P 1'
#
loop_
_entity.id
_entity.type
_entity.pdbx_description
1 polymer ?
#
loop_
_entity_poly.entity_id
_entity_poly.type
_entity_poly.pdbx_seq_one_letter_code
_entity_poly.pdbx_strand_id
1 'polypeptide(L)'
;MCIALWAGAFLYFVASLGTDALLWIHSKISTHDGSEFNRTDGMLRFKRRFRKLFVAPFEEFDPVLQLLPNGFGSHDYALWLNHRYTDNKICLATKVHSLGLDQANALAFWDCLQRYMDVTQPLPDLPVLEQSRHLDPVTAAYDVKTGRNPRRWRDQSEKGWITGGLKTLSQQLHEYPWQKEACIVKARIDPLLTIEAYYRAQEAKGIVATPKADDFDDVHRPG
;
A
#
# COMPACT_ATOMS: atom_id res chain seq x y z
N MET A 1 31.27 -41.11 19.20
CA MET A 1 31.16 -39.67 18.90
C MET A 1 30.72 -39.37 17.47
N CYS A 2 31.14 -40.14 16.44
CA CYS A 2 30.76 -39.87 15.04
C CYS A 2 29.28 -40.11 14.67
N ILE A 3 28.61 -41.13 15.22
CA ILE A 3 27.24 -41.49 14.78
C ILE A 3 26.21 -40.41 15.15
N ALA A 4 26.35 -39.78 16.31
CA ALA A 4 25.45 -38.70 16.75
C ALA A 4 25.57 -37.43 15.87
N LEU A 5 26.77 -37.13 15.38
CA LEU A 5 27.01 -36.02 14.45
C LEU A 5 26.34 -36.27 13.09
N TRP A 6 26.47 -37.47 12.53
CA TRP A 6 25.83 -37.85 11.27
C TRP A 6 24.30 -37.93 11.39
N ALA A 7 23.78 -38.42 12.51
CA ALA A 7 22.34 -38.42 12.78
C ALA A 7 21.78 -37.00 12.91
N GLY A 8 22.49 -36.08 13.59
CA GLY A 8 22.12 -34.67 13.68
C GLY A 8 22.12 -33.96 12.32
N ALA A 9 23.15 -34.20 11.50
CA ALA A 9 23.23 -33.65 10.14
C ALA A 9 22.10 -34.16 9.23
N PHE A 10 21.75 -35.44 9.34
CA PHE A 10 20.65 -36.03 8.59
C PHE A 10 19.28 -35.45 8.98
N LEU A 11 19.02 -35.29 10.29
CA LEU A 11 17.77 -34.68 10.78
C LEU A 11 17.65 -33.21 10.34
N TYR A 12 18.75 -32.45 10.38
CA TYR A 12 18.78 -31.08 9.89
C TYR A 12 18.49 -31.01 8.38
N PHE A 13 19.08 -31.91 7.59
CA PHE A 13 18.87 -31.96 6.15
C PHE A 13 17.42 -32.30 5.79
N VAL A 14 16.82 -33.30 6.46
CA VAL A 14 15.40 -33.66 6.27
C VAL A 14 14.48 -32.51 6.69
N ALA A 15 14.80 -31.80 7.78
CA ALA A 15 14.02 -30.64 8.22
C ALA A 15 14.14 -29.45 7.25
N SER A 16 15.33 -29.16 6.72
CA SER A 16 15.53 -28.09 5.73
C SER A 16 14.78 -28.39 4.44
N LEU A 17 14.96 -29.58 3.86
CA LEU A 17 14.25 -29.98 2.65
C LEU A 17 12.73 -30.04 2.86
N GLY A 18 12.28 -30.50 4.03
CA GLY A 18 10.86 -30.50 4.38
C GLY A 18 10.29 -29.08 4.49
N THR A 19 11.04 -28.15 5.06
CA THR A 19 10.64 -26.73 5.17
C THR A 19 10.61 -26.07 3.79
N ASP A 20 11.62 -26.31 2.97
CA ASP A 20 11.69 -25.79 1.59
C ASP A 20 10.55 -26.36 0.73
N ALA A 21 10.25 -27.65 0.88
CA ALA A 21 9.11 -28.28 0.21
C ALA A 21 7.77 -27.69 0.67
N LEU A 22 7.59 -27.45 1.97
CA LEU A 22 6.40 -26.80 2.52
C LEU A 22 6.26 -25.36 2.02
N LEU A 23 7.36 -24.60 1.97
CA LEU A 23 7.38 -23.24 1.42
C LEU A 23 7.07 -23.24 -0.09
N TRP A 24 7.58 -24.21 -0.84
CA TRP A 24 7.29 -24.37 -2.26
C TRP A 24 5.81 -24.73 -2.51
N ILE A 25 5.26 -25.68 -1.75
CA ILE A 25 3.84 -26.03 -1.79
C ILE A 25 2.99 -24.81 -1.43
N HIS A 26 3.35 -24.10 -0.35
CA HIS A 26 2.69 -22.87 0.05
C HIS A 26 2.77 -21.81 -1.04
N SER A 27 3.92 -21.60 -1.68
CA SER A 27 4.07 -20.65 -2.79
C SER A 27 3.20 -21.00 -4.01
N LYS A 28 3.00 -22.30 -4.29
CA LYS A 28 2.12 -22.75 -5.37
C LYS A 28 0.64 -22.59 -5.04
N ILE A 29 0.26 -22.76 -3.78
CA ILE A 29 -1.13 -22.70 -3.31
C ILE A 29 -1.54 -21.28 -2.92
N SER A 30 -0.58 -20.45 -2.49
CA SER A 30 -0.77 -19.06 -2.08
C SER A 30 -1.08 -18.21 -3.29
N THR A 31 -2.36 -18.23 -3.67
CA THR A 31 -2.95 -17.30 -4.61
C THR A 31 -2.98 -15.90 -3.99
N HIS A 32 -2.95 -14.89 -4.86
CA HIS A 32 -3.08 -13.50 -4.43
C HIS A 32 -4.35 -13.33 -3.59
N ASP A 33 -4.22 -12.71 -2.42
CA ASP A 33 -5.27 -12.58 -1.40
C ASP A 33 -6.46 -11.70 -1.83
N GLY A 34 -6.46 -11.18 -3.07
CA GLY A 34 -7.43 -10.23 -3.61
C GLY A 34 -7.30 -8.83 -3.01
N SER A 35 -6.16 -8.55 -2.35
CA SER A 35 -5.90 -7.26 -1.73
C SER A 35 -5.21 -6.34 -2.72
N GLU A 36 -5.86 -5.27 -3.11
CA GLU A 36 -5.39 -4.36 -4.16
C GLU A 36 -5.83 -2.92 -3.93
N PHE A 37 -4.99 -2.01 -4.40
CA PHE A 37 -5.31 -0.59 -4.57
C PHE A 37 -5.69 -0.39 -6.04
N ASN A 38 -7.00 -0.28 -6.32
CA ASN A 38 -7.46 -0.08 -7.68
C ASN A 38 -7.62 1.41 -7.98
N ARG A 39 -6.66 1.94 -8.75
CA ARG A 39 -6.64 3.33 -9.23
C ARG A 39 -7.86 3.66 -10.10
N THR A 40 -8.29 2.76 -10.97
CA THR A 40 -9.38 3.00 -11.93
C THR A 40 -10.73 3.14 -11.23
N ASP A 41 -10.99 2.29 -10.24
CA ASP A 41 -12.25 2.28 -9.49
C ASP A 41 -12.20 3.23 -8.27
N GLY A 42 -11.01 3.66 -7.84
CA GLY A 42 -10.79 4.40 -6.59
C GLY A 42 -11.00 3.56 -5.32
N MET A 43 -11.04 2.23 -5.45
CA MET A 43 -11.40 1.31 -4.37
C MET A 43 -10.17 0.67 -3.73
N LEU A 44 -10.20 0.57 -2.41
CA LEU A 44 -9.26 -0.21 -1.62
C LEU A 44 -9.91 -1.55 -1.26
N ARG A 45 -9.29 -2.64 -1.71
CA ARG A 45 -9.70 -4.01 -1.42
C ARG A 45 -8.66 -4.66 -0.52
N PHE A 46 -9.05 -5.24 0.61
CA PHE A 46 -8.13 -6.03 1.43
C PHE A 46 -8.77 -7.20 2.14
N LYS A 47 -8.00 -8.28 2.24
CA LYS A 47 -8.41 -9.50 2.92
C LYS A 47 -8.34 -9.31 4.43
N ARG A 48 -9.40 -9.73 5.10
CA ARG A 48 -9.50 -9.79 6.55
C ARG A 48 -9.31 -11.23 7.01
N ARG A 49 -8.67 -11.42 8.17
CA ARG A 49 -8.44 -12.75 8.73
C ARG A 49 -9.78 -13.47 8.94
N PHE A 50 -9.96 -14.61 8.29
CA PHE A 50 -11.18 -15.44 8.34
C PHE A 50 -12.49 -14.72 7.96
N ARG A 51 -12.42 -13.62 7.20
CA ARG A 51 -13.60 -12.86 6.76
C ARG A 51 -13.53 -12.61 5.26
N LYS A 52 -14.68 -12.26 4.67
CA LYS A 52 -14.77 -11.82 3.27
C LYS A 52 -13.90 -10.57 3.04
N LEU A 53 -13.45 -10.41 1.79
CA LEU A 53 -12.73 -9.25 1.30
C LEU A 53 -13.48 -7.97 1.70
N PHE A 54 -12.77 -6.99 2.26
CA PHE A 54 -13.31 -5.68 2.54
C PHE A 54 -13.01 -4.77 1.36
N VAL A 55 -14.04 -4.11 0.83
CA VAL A 55 -13.98 -3.21 -0.30
C VAL A 55 -14.63 -1.90 0.13
N ALA A 56 -13.87 -0.81 0.10
CA ALA A 56 -14.39 0.53 0.38
C ALA A 56 -13.59 1.56 -0.43
N PRO A 57 -14.15 2.76 -0.68
CA PRO A 57 -13.44 3.83 -1.36
C PRO A 57 -12.20 4.26 -0.57
N PHE A 58 -11.10 4.57 -1.27
CA PHE A 58 -9.85 4.98 -0.62
C PHE A 58 -9.98 6.28 0.19
N GLU A 59 -10.84 7.20 -0.27
CA GLU A 59 -11.17 8.47 0.40
C GLU A 59 -11.75 8.30 1.82
N GLU A 60 -12.29 7.13 2.14
CA GLU A 60 -12.88 6.84 3.46
C GLU A 60 -11.84 6.34 4.47
N PHE A 61 -10.58 6.21 4.06
CA PHE A 61 -9.51 5.77 4.93
C PHE A 61 -8.67 6.94 5.41
N ASP A 62 -8.54 7.05 6.73
CA ASP A 62 -7.65 8.01 7.36
C ASP A 62 -6.26 7.42 7.58
N PRO A 63 -5.20 8.08 7.09
CA PRO A 63 -3.83 7.67 7.33
C PRO A 63 -3.43 7.97 8.77
N VAL A 64 -2.89 6.98 9.47
CA VAL A 64 -2.29 7.13 10.80
C VAL A 64 -0.85 6.63 10.74
N LEU A 65 0.08 7.54 11.05
CA LEU A 65 1.49 7.21 11.19
C LEU A 65 1.75 6.71 12.61
N GLN A 66 2.09 5.43 12.76
CA GLN A 66 2.39 4.82 14.05
C GLN A 66 3.90 4.65 14.23
N LEU A 67 4.41 5.10 15.37
CA LEU A 67 5.77 4.81 15.81
C LEU A 67 5.85 3.37 16.33
N LEU A 68 6.75 2.58 15.76
CA LEU A 68 7.09 1.23 16.21
C LEU A 68 8.45 1.29 16.91
N PRO A 69 8.48 1.37 18.25
CA PRO A 69 9.73 1.26 18.98
C PRO A 69 10.28 -0.16 18.81
N ASN A 70 11.58 -0.26 18.52
CA ASN A 70 12.24 -1.54 18.48
C ASN A 70 13.01 -1.80 19.79
N GLY A 71 13.26 -3.08 20.10
CA GLY A 71 13.94 -3.48 21.34
C GLY A 71 15.39 -3.00 21.47
N PHE A 72 15.97 -2.40 20.42
CA PHE A 72 17.35 -1.91 20.37
C PHE A 72 17.45 -0.39 20.54
N GLY A 73 16.35 0.31 20.85
CA GLY A 73 16.32 1.77 21.05
C GLY A 73 16.17 2.59 19.76
N SER A 74 15.96 1.91 18.63
CA SER A 74 15.55 2.49 17.36
C SER A 74 14.02 2.65 17.31
N HIS A 75 13.55 3.45 16.36
CA HIS A 75 12.12 3.57 16.09
C HIS A 75 11.87 3.57 14.60
N ASP A 76 10.90 2.77 14.19
CA ASP A 76 10.44 2.68 12.81
C ASP A 76 9.05 3.32 12.71
N TYR A 77 8.66 3.71 11.50
CA TYR A 77 7.31 4.19 11.25
C TYR A 77 6.52 3.20 10.40
N ALA A 78 5.28 2.94 10.79
CA ALA A 78 4.32 2.19 9.98
C ALA A 78 3.12 3.06 9.63
N LEU A 79 2.71 3.00 8.37
CA LEU A 79 1.50 3.67 7.92
C LEU A 79 0.30 2.72 8.04
N TRP A 80 -0.71 3.17 8.79
CA TRP A 80 -1.99 2.49 8.94
C TRP A 80 -3.07 3.27 8.20
N LEU A 81 -3.97 2.55 7.55
CA LEU A 81 -5.19 3.12 6.99
C LEU A 81 -6.37 2.63 7.82
N ASN A 82 -7.04 3.55 8.51
CA ASN A 82 -8.23 3.27 9.31
C ASN A 82 -9.47 3.68 8.53
N HIS A 83 -10.42 2.77 8.36
CA HIS A 83 -11.70 3.12 7.76
C HIS A 83 -12.51 4.00 8.71
N ARG A 84 -13.01 5.15 8.26
CA ARG A 84 -13.73 6.11 9.12
C ARG A 84 -14.95 5.54 9.81
N TYR A 85 -15.71 4.73 9.08
CA TYR A 85 -17.05 4.31 9.53
C TYR A 85 -17.08 2.92 10.15
N THR A 86 -15.97 2.19 10.11
CA THR A 86 -15.90 0.82 10.65
C THR A 86 -14.58 0.62 11.36
N ASP A 87 -14.50 -0.27 12.34
CA ASP A 87 -13.24 -0.63 13.01
C ASP A 87 -12.26 -1.45 12.13
N ASN A 88 -12.41 -1.38 10.80
CA ASN A 88 -11.48 -2.02 9.88
C ASN A 88 -10.25 -1.14 9.68
N LYS A 89 -9.08 -1.74 9.85
CA LYS A 89 -7.79 -1.09 9.61
C LYS A 89 -6.83 -2.01 8.88
N ILE A 90 -5.94 -1.41 8.09
CA ILE A 90 -4.87 -2.11 7.39
C ILE A 90 -3.53 -1.45 7.69
N CYS A 91 -2.56 -2.27 8.09
CA CYS A 91 -1.17 -1.88 8.17
C CYS A 91 -0.52 -2.07 6.79
N LEU A 92 0.12 -1.02 6.28
CA LEU A 92 0.84 -1.06 5.01
C LEU A 92 2.28 -1.56 5.15
N ALA A 93 2.82 -1.54 6.37
CA ALA A 93 4.13 -2.11 6.65
C ALA A 93 4.11 -3.61 6.38
N THR A 94 5.20 -4.12 5.81
CA THR A 94 5.38 -5.51 5.33
C THR A 94 4.49 -5.90 4.13
N LYS A 95 3.41 -5.16 3.86
CA LYS A 95 2.52 -5.42 2.71
C LYS A 95 2.91 -4.65 1.46
N VAL A 96 3.18 -3.35 1.62
CA VAL A 96 3.47 -2.42 0.52
C VAL A 96 4.82 -1.76 0.69
N HIS A 97 5.20 -1.43 1.92
CA HIS A 97 6.51 -0.88 2.24
C HIS A 97 7.22 -1.74 3.28
N SER A 98 8.55 -1.71 3.28
CA SER A 98 9.37 -2.44 4.25
C SER A 98 9.14 -1.93 5.68
N LEU A 99 9.35 -2.81 6.66
CA LEU A 99 9.56 -2.40 8.05
C LEU A 99 10.83 -1.54 8.11
N GLY A 100 10.85 -0.51 8.95
CA GLY A 100 12.01 0.39 9.06
C GLY A 100 11.96 1.65 8.20
N LEU A 101 10.77 2.12 7.80
CA LEU A 101 10.67 3.43 7.15
C LEU A 101 10.94 4.54 8.19
N ASP A 102 11.78 5.51 7.81
CA ASP A 102 11.91 6.76 8.56
C ASP A 102 10.66 7.64 8.35
N GLN A 103 10.54 8.72 9.13
CA GLN A 103 9.38 9.61 9.05
C GLN A 103 9.26 10.27 7.67
N ALA A 104 10.37 10.75 7.10
CA ALA A 104 10.37 11.46 5.82
C ALA A 104 9.97 10.56 4.65
N ASN A 105 10.49 9.34 4.58
CA ASN A 105 10.09 8.33 3.62
C ASN A 105 8.64 7.89 3.84
N ALA A 106 8.14 7.83 5.08
CA ALA A 106 6.74 7.50 5.34
C ALA A 106 5.78 8.56 4.81
N LEU A 107 6.13 9.84 4.96
CA LEU A 107 5.39 10.96 4.38
C LEU A 107 5.46 10.94 2.85
N ALA A 108 6.65 10.69 2.28
CA ALA A 108 6.84 10.57 0.84
C ALA A 108 6.07 9.39 0.24
N PHE A 109 6.03 8.27 0.95
CA PHE A 109 5.27 7.09 0.58
C PHE A 109 3.77 7.38 0.58
N TRP A 110 3.27 8.07 1.61
CA TRP A 110 1.86 8.48 1.67
C TRP A 110 1.47 9.40 0.50
N ASP A 111 2.32 10.36 0.16
CA ASP A 111 2.11 11.24 -1.00
C ASP A 111 2.14 10.46 -2.33
N CYS A 112 3.08 9.52 -2.48
CA CYS A 112 3.10 8.62 -3.64
C CYS A 112 1.82 7.78 -3.74
N LEU A 113 1.32 7.27 -2.61
CA LEU A 113 0.09 6.47 -2.58
C LEU A 113 -1.14 7.31 -2.94
N GLN A 114 -1.24 8.54 -2.43
CA GLN A 114 -2.30 9.48 -2.82
C GLN A 114 -2.27 9.77 -4.32
N ARG A 115 -1.09 10.12 -4.87
CA ARG A 115 -0.94 10.36 -6.31
C ARG A 115 -1.21 9.12 -7.16
N TYR A 116 -0.90 7.93 -6.65
CA TYR A 116 -1.24 6.68 -7.31
C TYR A 116 -2.76 6.45 -7.35
N MET A 117 -3.51 6.82 -6.31
CA MET A 117 -4.97 6.69 -6.31
C MET A 117 -5.68 7.82 -7.07
N ASP A 118 -5.04 8.97 -7.25
CA ASP A 118 -5.59 10.11 -8.00
C ASP A 118 -5.40 9.94 -9.51
N VAL A 119 -6.51 9.64 -10.20
CA VAL A 119 -6.55 9.49 -11.67
C VAL A 119 -6.29 10.77 -12.44
N THR A 120 -6.39 11.94 -11.79
CA THR A 120 -6.18 13.25 -12.45
C THR A 120 -4.71 13.62 -12.59
N GLN A 121 -3.85 12.99 -11.76
CA GLN A 121 -2.41 13.21 -11.76
C GLN A 121 -1.66 12.05 -12.43
N PRO A 122 -0.48 12.27 -13.01
CA PRO A 122 0.34 11.20 -13.53
C PRO A 122 0.80 10.26 -12.40
N LEU A 123 1.03 8.99 -12.73
CA LEU A 123 1.53 7.99 -11.80
C LEU A 123 2.86 8.43 -11.17
N PRO A 124 3.05 8.17 -9.86
CA PRO A 124 4.30 8.50 -9.18
C PRO A 124 5.48 7.79 -9.85
N ASP A 125 6.64 8.44 -9.86
CA ASP A 125 7.84 7.87 -10.47
C ASP A 125 8.45 6.80 -9.58
N LEU A 126 8.03 5.55 -9.78
CA LEU A 126 8.50 4.38 -9.04
C LEU A 126 8.99 3.29 -10.00
N PRO A 127 10.07 2.55 -9.66
CA PRO A 127 10.56 1.43 -10.48
C PRO A 127 9.48 0.38 -10.77
N VAL A 128 8.64 0.07 -9.78
CA VAL A 128 7.56 -0.93 -9.92
C VAL A 128 6.49 -0.52 -10.93
N LEU A 129 6.28 0.78 -11.12
CA LEU A 129 5.28 1.31 -12.04
C LEU A 129 5.84 1.51 -13.45
N GLU A 130 7.16 1.47 -13.65
CA GLU A 130 7.79 1.75 -14.95
C GLU A 130 7.17 0.93 -16.10
N GLN A 131 6.85 -0.34 -15.83
CA GLN A 131 6.26 -1.24 -16.82
C GLN A 131 4.82 -0.87 -17.19
N SER A 132 4.05 -0.26 -16.28
CA SER A 132 2.64 0.07 -16.49
C SER A 132 2.39 1.55 -16.83
N ARG A 133 3.40 2.43 -16.77
CA ARG A 133 3.24 3.87 -17.05
C ARG A 133 2.59 4.17 -18.40
N HIS A 134 2.93 3.40 -19.42
CA HIS A 134 2.40 3.58 -20.78
C HIS A 134 0.92 3.17 -20.92
N LEU A 135 0.37 2.43 -19.96
CA LEU A 135 -1.02 2.00 -19.94
C LEU A 135 -1.95 3.08 -19.36
N ASP A 136 -1.42 4.01 -18.56
CA ASP A 136 -2.18 5.11 -17.98
C ASP A 136 -2.13 6.34 -18.93
N PRO A 137 -3.27 6.79 -19.48
CA PRO A 137 -3.29 7.83 -20.51
C PRO A 137 -2.79 9.19 -20.01
N VAL A 138 -3.05 9.52 -18.74
CA VAL A 138 -2.60 10.76 -18.10
C VAL A 138 -1.08 10.75 -17.94
N THR A 139 -0.53 9.64 -17.47
CA THR A 139 0.91 9.43 -17.33
C THR A 139 1.61 9.43 -18.68
N ALA A 140 1.06 8.74 -19.68
CA ALA A 140 1.62 8.70 -21.03
C ALA A 140 1.69 10.10 -21.65
N ALA A 141 0.63 10.91 -21.54
CA ALA A 141 0.62 12.29 -22.02
C ALA A 141 1.65 13.17 -21.29
N TYR A 142 1.76 13.00 -19.96
CA TYR A 142 2.75 13.72 -19.15
C TYR A 142 4.19 13.34 -19.49
N ASP A 143 4.48 12.05 -19.68
CA ASP A 143 5.81 11.55 -20.01
C ASP A 143 6.25 12.03 -21.41
N VAL A 144 5.32 12.09 -22.38
CA VAL A 144 5.58 12.69 -23.71
C VAL A 144 5.88 14.19 -23.59
N LYS A 145 5.09 14.93 -22.80
CA LYS A 145 5.28 16.37 -22.60
C LYS A 145 6.62 16.70 -21.93
N THR A 146 7.06 15.86 -20.99
CA THR A 146 8.30 16.07 -20.22
C THR A 146 9.54 15.46 -20.87
N GLY A 147 9.37 14.63 -21.92
CA GLY A 147 10.48 13.93 -22.58
C GLY A 147 11.15 12.90 -21.67
N ARG A 148 10.40 12.30 -20.73
CA ARG A 148 10.93 11.35 -19.74
C ARG A 148 11.39 10.05 -20.43
N ASN A 149 12.59 9.57 -20.11
CA ASN A 149 13.10 8.29 -20.61
C ASN A 149 12.22 7.12 -20.10
N PRO A 150 11.62 6.29 -20.98
CA PRO A 150 10.84 5.11 -20.60
C PRO A 150 11.60 4.03 -19.83
N ARG A 151 12.94 4.02 -19.94
CA ARG A 151 13.84 3.07 -19.27
C ARG A 151 14.64 3.72 -18.13
N ARG A 152 14.22 4.89 -17.64
CA ARG A 152 14.91 5.66 -16.59
C ARG A 152 15.39 4.79 -15.43
N TRP A 153 14.55 3.93 -14.86
CA TRP A 153 14.90 3.11 -13.70
C TRP A 153 15.77 1.92 -14.08
N ARG A 154 15.53 1.31 -15.24
CA ARG A 154 16.38 0.23 -15.76
C ARG A 154 17.80 0.69 -16.09
N ASP A 155 17.93 1.90 -16.62
CA ASP A 155 19.22 2.46 -17.04
C ASP A 155 19.93 3.20 -15.89
N GLN A 156 19.28 3.35 -14.73
CA GLN A 156 19.87 3.93 -13.53
C GLN A 156 21.01 3.05 -13.01
N SER A 157 22.22 3.62 -12.89
CA SER A 157 23.36 2.87 -12.36
C SER A 157 23.17 2.55 -10.87
N GLU A 158 23.26 1.27 -10.53
CA GLU A 158 23.20 0.80 -9.14
C GLU A 158 24.34 1.39 -8.30
N LYS A 159 25.57 1.38 -8.84
CA LYS A 159 26.73 1.96 -8.16
C LYS A 159 26.54 3.46 -7.87
N GLY A 160 26.09 4.25 -8.84
CA GLY A 160 25.84 5.67 -8.63
C GLY A 160 24.70 5.94 -7.63
N TRP A 161 23.69 5.07 -7.63
CA TRP A 161 22.61 5.12 -6.64
C TRP A 161 23.12 4.89 -5.21
N ILE A 162 23.93 3.85 -5.01
CA ILE A 162 24.51 3.51 -3.70
C ILE A 162 25.51 4.57 -3.24
N THR A 163 26.37 5.06 -4.14
CA THR A 163 27.44 6.00 -3.77
C THR A 163 26.94 7.41 -3.44
N GLY A 164 25.83 7.86 -4.05
CA GLY A 164 25.36 9.23 -3.85
C GLY A 164 23.84 9.42 -3.97
N GLY A 165 23.18 8.72 -4.89
CA GLY A 165 21.75 8.91 -5.16
C GLY A 165 20.86 8.77 -3.93
N LEU A 166 21.09 7.73 -3.11
CA LEU A 166 20.35 7.51 -1.87
C LEU A 166 20.51 8.68 -0.88
N LYS A 167 21.73 9.21 -0.73
CA LYS A 167 22.01 10.33 0.18
C LYS A 167 21.34 11.61 -0.31
N THR A 168 21.40 11.90 -1.60
CA THR A 168 20.75 13.06 -2.19
C THR A 168 19.23 12.98 -2.04
N LEU A 169 18.63 11.82 -2.31
CA LEU A 169 17.19 11.61 -2.10
C LEU A 169 16.84 11.82 -0.62
N SER A 170 17.59 11.21 0.30
CA SER A 170 17.35 11.37 1.74
C SER A 170 17.39 12.84 2.17
N GLN A 171 18.35 13.63 1.69
CA GLN A 171 18.40 15.06 1.96
C GLN A 171 17.18 15.81 1.40
N GLN A 172 16.81 15.54 0.15
CA GLN A 172 15.63 16.15 -0.47
C GLN A 172 14.35 15.83 0.31
N LEU A 173 14.19 14.59 0.78
CA LEU A 173 13.04 14.20 1.58
C LEU A 173 13.02 14.89 2.95
N HIS A 174 14.16 15.10 3.59
CA HIS A 174 14.22 15.81 4.87
C HIS A 174 14.01 17.32 4.74
N GLU A 175 14.46 17.91 3.63
CA GLU A 175 14.29 19.34 3.33
C GLU A 175 12.90 19.67 2.80
N TYR A 176 12.19 18.69 2.23
CA TYR A 176 10.88 18.89 1.66
C TYR A 176 9.86 19.31 2.75
N PRO A 177 9.09 20.38 2.53
CA PRO A 177 8.14 20.87 3.52
C PRO A 177 6.84 20.04 3.48
N TRP A 178 6.88 18.85 4.05
CA TRP A 178 5.73 17.95 4.14
C TRP A 178 4.51 18.63 4.78
N GLN A 179 3.31 18.15 4.42
CA GLN A 179 2.02 18.58 4.99
C GLN A 179 1.62 20.04 4.72
N LYS A 180 2.28 20.75 3.79
CA LYS A 180 1.85 22.09 3.36
C LYS A 180 0.76 22.08 2.30
N GLU A 181 0.77 21.11 1.40
CA GLU A 181 -0.23 20.99 0.35
C GLU A 181 -1.50 20.30 0.84
N ALA A 182 -2.63 20.59 0.19
CA ALA A 182 -3.90 19.99 0.54
C ALA A 182 -3.87 18.47 0.27
N CYS A 183 -4.30 17.69 1.28
CA CYS A 183 -4.47 16.25 1.14
C CYS A 183 -5.60 15.96 0.13
N ILE A 184 -5.40 14.96 -0.74
CA ILE A 184 -6.46 14.49 -1.65
C ILE A 184 -7.62 13.91 -0.85
N VAL A 185 -7.28 13.18 0.24
CA VAL A 185 -8.25 12.55 1.13
C VAL A 185 -9.08 13.62 1.83
N LYS A 186 -10.34 13.78 1.38
CA LYS A 186 -11.26 14.76 1.95
C LYS A 186 -11.90 14.24 3.23
N ALA A 187 -12.15 15.10 4.21
CA ALA A 187 -12.86 14.73 5.45
C ALA A 187 -14.31 14.25 5.22
N ARG A 188 -14.95 14.72 4.13
CA ARG A 188 -16.23 14.21 3.62
C ARG A 188 -16.18 14.20 2.09
N ILE A 189 -16.75 13.16 1.48
CA ILE A 189 -16.81 13.02 0.02
C ILE A 189 -17.63 14.17 -0.59
N ASP A 190 -18.78 14.46 0.02
CA ASP A 190 -19.61 15.62 -0.25
C ASP A 190 -20.21 16.12 1.07
N PRO A 191 -20.07 17.40 1.43
CA PRO A 191 -20.66 17.95 2.65
C PRO A 191 -22.20 17.90 2.66
N LEU A 192 -22.85 17.77 1.50
CA LEU A 192 -24.30 17.79 1.34
C LEU A 192 -24.94 16.39 1.29
N LEU A 193 -24.17 15.34 0.99
CA LEU A 193 -24.68 13.97 0.93
C LEU A 193 -24.54 13.26 2.28
N THR A 194 -25.58 12.53 2.66
CA THR A 194 -25.47 11.52 3.72
C THR A 194 -24.64 10.34 3.22
N ILE A 195 -24.00 9.63 4.15
CA ILE A 195 -23.17 8.46 3.82
C ILE A 195 -24.03 7.39 3.15
N GLU A 196 -25.25 7.16 3.65
CA GLU A 196 -26.23 6.26 3.01
C GLU A 196 -26.48 6.63 1.55
N ALA A 197 -26.82 7.89 1.26
CA ALA A 197 -27.13 8.33 -0.09
C ALA A 197 -25.94 8.15 -1.05
N TYR A 198 -24.71 8.35 -0.55
CA TYR A 198 -23.49 8.08 -1.30
C TYR A 198 -23.35 6.59 -1.65
N TYR A 199 -23.50 5.69 -0.67
CA TYR A 199 -23.41 4.25 -0.89
C TYR A 199 -24.53 3.73 -1.80
N ARG A 200 -25.76 4.26 -1.70
CA ARG A 200 -26.85 3.95 -2.65
C ARG A 200 -26.49 4.32 -4.08
N ALA A 201 -25.86 5.49 -4.28
CA ALA A 201 -25.43 5.93 -5.59
C ALA A 201 -24.31 5.04 -6.16
N GLN A 202 -23.44 4.50 -5.31
CA GLN A 202 -22.43 3.51 -5.73
C GLN A 202 -23.05 2.16 -6.09
N GLU A 203 -23.97 1.66 -5.27
CA GLU A 203 -24.73 0.42 -5.53
C GLU A 203 -25.48 0.52 -6.86
N ALA A 204 -26.10 1.67 -7.16
CA ALA A 204 -26.77 1.95 -8.43
C ALA A 204 -25.82 1.96 -9.64
N LYS A 205 -24.53 2.28 -9.43
CA LYS A 205 -23.47 2.18 -10.45
C LYS A 205 -22.91 0.75 -10.59
N GLY A 206 -23.42 -0.22 -9.82
CA GLY A 206 -22.97 -1.60 -9.82
C GLY A 206 -21.66 -1.83 -9.04
N ILE A 207 -21.22 -0.86 -8.24
CA ILE A 207 -20.02 -0.98 -7.41
C ILE A 207 -20.40 -1.77 -6.15
N VAL A 208 -19.79 -2.93 -5.96
CA VAL A 208 -20.01 -3.77 -4.78
C VAL A 208 -19.05 -3.36 -3.67
N ALA A 209 -19.47 -2.44 -2.81
CA ALA A 209 -18.78 -2.12 -1.57
C ALA A 209 -19.16 -3.10 -0.45
N THR A 210 -18.28 -3.25 0.56
CA THR A 210 -18.56 -4.11 1.72
C THR A 210 -19.46 -3.46 2.75
N PRO A 211 -19.25 -2.18 3.13
CA PRO A 211 -20.28 -1.41 3.79
C PRO A 211 -21.44 -1.23 2.81
N LYS A 212 -22.65 -1.57 3.24
CA LYS A 212 -23.87 -1.34 2.47
C LYS A 212 -24.47 0.00 2.86
N ALA A 213 -25.28 0.56 1.97
CA ALA A 213 -26.01 1.77 2.31
C ALA A 213 -26.87 1.60 3.58
N ASP A 214 -27.52 0.44 3.72
CA ASP A 214 -28.35 0.08 4.89
C ASP A 214 -27.58 0.14 6.22
N ASP A 215 -26.25 -0.03 6.21
CA ASP A 215 -25.42 0.01 7.43
C ASP A 215 -25.32 1.43 8.02
N PHE A 216 -25.75 2.46 7.26
CA PHE A 216 -25.61 3.87 7.62
C PHE A 216 -26.93 4.62 7.73
N ASP A 217 -28.06 3.91 7.67
CA ASP A 217 -29.37 4.53 7.90
C ASP A 217 -29.54 4.96 9.37
N ASP A 218 -30.46 5.90 9.60
CA ASP A 218 -30.77 6.38 10.95
C ASP A 218 -31.55 5.34 11.79
N VAL A 219 -31.94 4.21 11.19
CA VAL A 219 -32.74 3.16 11.83
C VAL A 219 -31.85 2.14 12.56
N HIS A 220 -30.64 1.88 12.05
CA HIS A 220 -29.73 0.85 12.56
C HIS A 220 -28.58 1.41 13.42
N ARG A 221 -28.51 2.73 13.67
CA ARG A 221 -27.55 3.30 14.63
C ARG A 221 -28.00 3.08 16.08
N PRO A 222 -27.24 2.36 16.93
CA PRO A 222 -27.40 2.53 18.37
C PRO A 222 -26.86 3.93 18.74
N GLY A 223 -27.71 4.73 19.39
CA GLY A 223 -27.35 6.05 19.90
C GLY A 223 -26.29 6.02 20.99
#